data_AF-A0A7V0SC35-F1
#
_entry.id   AF-A0A7V0SC35-F1
#
_cell.length_a   1.000
_cell.length_b   1.000
_cell.length_c   1.000
_cell.angle_alpha   90.00
_cell.angle_beta   90.00
_cell.angle_gamma   90.00
#
_symmetry.space_group_name_H-M   'P 1'
#
loop_
_entity.id
_entity.type
_entity.pdbx_description
1 polymer ?
#
loop_
_entity_poly.entity_id
_entity_poly.type
_entity_poly.pdbx_seq_one_letter_code
_entity_poly.pdbx_strand_id
1 'polypeptide(L)'
;KEKTAITPLVNLLKNDDRSRVRVYASIALGLIGEESSVDALNGALLNDSSAEVRYSAVLAITRIGSTKSIDALKAAKEKESDPYIKDYIVKMEEKFKKK
;
A
#
# COMPACT_ATOMS: atom_id res chain seq x y z
N LYS A 1 -19.77 8.61 -5.67
CA LYS A 1 -20.22 7.73 -4.56
C LYS A 1 -19.06 6.94 -3.91
N GLU A 2 -17.97 6.63 -4.60
CA GLU A 2 -16.83 5.88 -4.01
C GLU A 2 -15.80 6.77 -3.32
N LYS A 3 -15.58 8.01 -3.79
CA LYS A 3 -14.60 8.94 -3.19
C LYS A 3 -14.89 9.31 -1.73
N THR A 4 -16.15 9.31 -1.31
CA THR A 4 -16.54 9.59 0.09
C THR A 4 -16.12 8.48 1.06
N ALA A 5 -15.83 7.27 0.55
CA ALA A 5 -15.34 6.16 1.35
C ALA A 5 -13.81 6.22 1.60
N ILE A 6 -13.06 7.07 0.87
CA ILE A 6 -11.60 7.15 1.01
C ILE A 6 -11.21 7.58 2.41
N THR A 7 -11.81 8.67 2.93
CA THR A 7 -11.48 9.20 4.25
C THR A 7 -11.66 8.17 5.38
N PRO A 8 -12.82 7.49 5.54
CA PRO A 8 -12.96 6.48 6.58
C PRO A 8 -12.04 5.27 6.37
N LEU A 9 -11.80 4.84 5.13
CA LEU A 9 -10.87 3.73 4.85
C LEU A 9 -9.42 4.10 5.19
N VAL A 10 -8.98 5.32 4.87
CA VAL A 10 -7.67 5.83 5.27
C VAL A 10 -7.55 5.87 6.79
N ASN A 11 -8.61 6.27 7.50
CA ASN A 11 -8.63 6.27 8.96
C ASN A 11 -8.48 4.85 9.53
N LEU A 12 -9.22 3.88 8.98
CA LEU A 12 -9.11 2.47 9.37
C LEU A 12 -7.71 1.92 9.11
N LEU A 13 -7.13 2.20 7.95
CA LEU A 13 -5.77 1.77 7.59
C LEU A 13 -4.71 2.32 8.56
N LYS A 14 -4.89 3.53 9.09
CA LYS A 14 -3.90 4.16 9.96
C LYS A 14 -4.06 3.77 11.43
N ASN A 15 -5.30 3.58 11.89
CA ASN A 15 -5.63 3.65 13.31
C ASN A 15 -6.35 2.43 13.88
N ASP A 16 -6.82 1.46 13.08
CA ASP A 16 -7.46 0.26 13.66
C ASP A 16 -6.40 -0.70 14.20
N ASP A 17 -6.58 -1.16 15.44
CA ASP A 17 -5.64 -2.07 16.10
C ASP A 17 -5.54 -3.45 15.41
N ARG A 18 -6.62 -3.88 14.74
CA ARG A 18 -6.68 -5.20 14.10
C ARG A 18 -6.06 -5.13 12.72
N SER A 19 -4.96 -5.85 12.54
CA SER A 19 -4.28 -5.99 11.24
C SER A 19 -5.24 -6.37 10.12
N ARG A 20 -6.18 -7.30 10.37
CA ARG A 20 -7.17 -7.73 9.38
C ARG A 20 -8.06 -6.58 8.88
N VAL A 21 -8.44 -5.65 9.75
CA VAL A 21 -9.22 -4.47 9.34
C VAL A 21 -8.38 -3.57 8.45
N ARG A 22 -7.11 -3.34 8.82
CA ARG A 22 -6.16 -2.56 8.02
C ARG A 22 -5.89 -3.19 6.65
N VAL A 23 -5.78 -4.52 6.56
CA VAL A 23 -5.69 -5.27 5.29
C VAL A 23 -6.88 -4.96 4.39
N TYR A 24 -8.11 -5.10 4.90
CA TYR A 24 -9.31 -4.84 4.09
C TYR A 24 -9.43 -3.36 3.71
N ALA A 25 -9.03 -2.44 4.59
CA ALA A 25 -8.98 -1.02 4.26
C ALA A 25 -8.01 -0.73 3.11
N SER A 26 -6.80 -1.30 3.16
CA SER A 26 -5.79 -1.19 2.10
C SER A 26 -6.29 -1.75 0.77
N ILE A 27 -6.89 -2.96 0.77
CA ILE A 27 -7.48 -3.58 -0.42
C ILE A 27 -8.58 -2.69 -1.00
N ALA A 28 -9.50 -2.20 -0.17
CA ALA A 28 -10.60 -1.35 -0.62
C ALA A 28 -10.09 -0.05 -1.25
N LEU A 29 -9.08 0.60 -0.66
CA LEU A 29 -8.44 1.79 -1.24
C LEU A 29 -7.81 1.50 -2.61
N GLY A 30 -7.13 0.36 -2.75
CA GLY A 30 -6.60 -0.09 -4.03
C GLY A 30 -7.67 -0.38 -5.08
N LEU A 31 -8.81 -0.94 -4.67
CA LEU A 31 -9.95 -1.19 -5.55
C LEU A 31 -10.61 0.10 -6.02
N ILE A 32 -10.75 1.10 -5.14
CA ILE A 32 -11.23 2.44 -5.48
C ILE A 32 -10.30 3.11 -6.50
N GLY A 33 -8.98 2.88 -6.41
CA GLY A 33 -8.03 3.28 -7.45
C GLY A 33 -7.70 4.78 -7.47
N GLU A 34 -8.12 5.53 -6.45
CA GLU A 34 -7.93 6.98 -6.40
C GLU A 34 -6.57 7.36 -5.81
N GLU A 35 -5.86 8.24 -6.54
CA GLU A 35 -4.51 8.66 -6.18
C GLU A 35 -4.41 9.36 -4.82
N SER A 36 -5.51 9.95 -4.33
CA SER A 36 -5.59 10.54 -2.99
C SER A 36 -5.37 9.54 -1.85
N SER A 37 -5.41 8.23 -2.13
CA SER A 37 -5.14 7.17 -1.16
C SER A 37 -3.65 6.80 -1.06
N VAL A 38 -2.83 7.25 -2.02
CA VAL A 38 -1.43 6.81 -2.19
C VAL A 38 -0.58 7.10 -0.95
N ASP A 39 -0.71 8.28 -0.35
CA ASP A 39 0.10 8.64 0.82
C ASP A 39 -0.19 7.75 2.03
N ALA A 40 -1.47 7.37 2.22
CA ALA A 40 -1.85 6.46 3.29
C ALA A 40 -1.31 5.05 3.06
N LEU A 41 -1.39 4.56 1.81
CA LEU A 41 -0.86 3.24 1.43
C LEU A 41 0.68 3.20 1.52
N ASN A 42 1.37 4.26 1.12
CA ASN A 42 2.81 4.39 1.29
C ASN A 42 3.20 4.34 2.79
N GLY A 43 2.42 5.01 3.65
CA GLY A 43 2.61 4.95 5.09
C GLY A 43 2.48 3.53 5.65
N ALA A 44 1.45 2.79 5.22
CA ALA A 44 1.23 1.41 5.62
C ALA A 44 2.35 0.47 5.12
N LEU A 45 2.76 0.61 3.85
CA LEU A 45 3.88 -0.13 3.28
C LEU A 45 5.17 0.04 4.10
N LEU A 46 5.47 1.26 4.52
CA LEU A 46 6.74 1.57 5.18
C LEU A 46 6.77 1.28 6.68
N ASN A 47 5.61 1.34 7.35
CA ASN A 47 5.57 1.42 8.81
C ASN A 47 4.60 0.45 9.48
N ASP A 48 3.74 -0.27 8.74
CA ASP A 48 2.83 -1.21 9.39
C ASP A 48 3.60 -2.43 9.95
N SER A 49 3.30 -2.77 11.20
CA SER A 49 3.89 -3.91 11.90
C SER A 49 3.50 -5.25 11.28
N SER A 50 2.32 -5.33 10.64
CA SER A 50 1.82 -6.56 10.02
C SER A 50 2.34 -6.72 8.59
N ALA A 51 3.02 -7.84 8.34
CA ALA A 51 3.47 -8.24 7.00
C ALA A 51 2.30 -8.32 6.00
N GLU A 52 1.14 -8.84 6.41
CA GLU A 52 -0.06 -8.90 5.58
C GLU A 52 -0.55 -7.51 5.15
N VAL A 53 -0.50 -6.53 6.06
CA VAL A 53 -0.88 -5.15 5.74
C VAL A 53 0.12 -4.55 4.75
N ARG A 54 1.43 -4.70 4.98
CA ARG A 54 2.46 -4.22 4.05
C ARG A 54 2.29 -4.82 2.66
N TYR A 55 2.08 -6.14 2.57
CA TYR A 55 1.81 -6.82 1.31
C TYR A 55 0.55 -6.27 0.61
N SER A 56 -0.56 -6.10 1.34
CA SER A 56 -1.79 -5.53 0.79
C SER A 56 -1.59 -4.09 0.29
N ALA A 57 -0.74 -3.30 0.96
CA ALA A 57 -0.40 -1.95 0.54
C ALA A 57 0.38 -1.93 -0.78
N VAL A 58 1.35 -2.85 -0.98
CA VAL A 58 2.04 -2.99 -2.28
C VAL A 58 1.05 -3.32 -3.40
N LEU A 59 0.12 -4.24 -3.15
CA LEU A 59 -0.93 -4.60 -4.11
C LEU A 59 -1.80 -3.39 -4.48
N ALA A 60 -2.27 -2.65 -3.47
CA ALA A 60 -3.12 -1.49 -3.65
C ALA A 60 -2.40 -0.36 -4.43
N ILE A 61 -1.15 -0.06 -4.06
CA ILE A 61 -0.28 0.89 -4.76
C ILE A 61 -0.11 0.48 -6.23
N THR A 62 0.19 -0.79 -6.48
CA THR A 62 0.38 -1.34 -7.82
C THR A 62 -0.87 -1.21 -8.67
N ARG A 63 -2.04 -1.43 -8.06
CA ARG A 63 -3.34 -1.31 -8.72
C ARG A 63 -3.68 0.13 -9.06
N ILE A 64 -3.41 1.08 -8.16
CA ILE A 64 -3.57 2.51 -8.43
C ILE A 64 -2.62 2.94 -9.55
N GLY A 65 -1.38 2.44 -9.55
CA GLY A 65 -0.43 2.68 -10.62
C GLY A 65 0.13 4.11 -10.65
N SER A 66 0.09 4.84 -9.52
CA SER A 66 0.71 6.16 -9.39
C SER A 66 2.22 6.08 -9.20
N THR A 67 2.95 6.91 -9.95
CA THR A 67 4.41 7.05 -9.82
C THR A 67 4.84 7.68 -8.50
N LYS A 68 3.92 8.28 -7.74
CA LYS A 68 4.18 8.84 -6.40
C LYS A 68 4.62 7.79 -5.38
N SER A 69 4.43 6.49 -5.65
CA SER A 69 4.88 5.41 -4.78
C SER A 69 6.28 4.89 -5.09
N ILE A 70 6.97 5.36 -6.14
CA ILE A 70 8.29 4.84 -6.52
C ILE A 70 9.30 4.95 -5.38
N ASP A 71 9.36 6.10 -4.70
CA ASP A 71 10.33 6.29 -3.62
C ASP A 71 9.94 5.52 -2.35
N ALA A 72 8.64 5.35 -2.09
CA ALA A 72 8.16 4.48 -1.03
C ALA A 72 8.53 3.00 -1.29
N LEU A 73 8.39 2.52 -2.54
CA LEU A 73 8.78 1.15 -2.93
C LEU A 73 10.29 0.94 -2.77
N LYS A 74 11.13 1.89 -3.19
CA LYS A 74 12.59 1.83 -2.97
C LYS A 74 12.93 1.75 -1.48
N ALA A 75 12.34 2.62 -0.68
CA ALA A 75 12.59 2.64 0.77
C ALA A 75 12.08 1.35 1.45
N ALA A 76 10.95 0.80 1.03
CA ALA A 76 10.41 -0.45 1.55
C ALA A 76 11.29 -1.65 1.19
N LYS A 77 11.85 -1.72 -0.02
CA LYS A 77 12.77 -2.78 -0.45
C LYS A 77 13.98 -2.93 0.47
N GLU A 78 14.55 -1.82 0.93
CA GLU A 78 15.73 -1.83 1.80
C GLU A 78 15.39 -2.27 3.24
N LYS A 79 14.16 -2.00 3.69
CA LYS A 79 13.71 -2.27 5.07
C LYS A 79 12.95 -3.58 5.25
N GLU A 80 12.35 -4.10 4.19
CA GLU A 80 11.51 -5.28 4.27
C GLU A 80 12.35 -6.51 4.64
N SER A 81 11.88 -7.18 5.70
CA SER A 81 12.52 -8.37 6.27
C SER A 81 11.91 -9.65 5.72
N ASP A 82 10.64 -9.60 5.32
CA ASP A 82 9.96 -10.74 4.69
C ASP A 82 10.46 -10.93 3.25
N PRO A 83 11.09 -12.07 2.91
CA PRO A 83 11.66 -12.29 1.59
C PRO A 83 10.61 -12.30 0.46
N TYR A 84 9.39 -12.76 0.74
CA TYR A 84 8.32 -12.82 -0.25
C TYR A 84 7.79 -11.42 -0.57
N ILE A 85 7.59 -10.60 0.46
CA ILE A 85 7.15 -9.21 0.28
C ILE A 85 8.26 -8.41 -0.41
N LYS A 86 9.52 -8.63 -0.04
CA LYS A 86 10.67 -7.96 -0.67
C LYS A 86 10.78 -8.28 -2.16
N ASP A 87 10.71 -9.54 -2.55
CA ASP A 87 10.70 -9.96 -3.97
C ASP A 87 9.52 -9.32 -4.71
N TYR A 88 8.35 -9.24 -4.07
CA TYR A 88 7.18 -8.60 -4.66
C TYR A 88 7.38 -7.09 -4.87
N ILE A 89 7.95 -6.38 -3.90
CA ILE A 89 8.29 -4.95 -4.02
C ILE A 89 9.24 -4.72 -5.20
N VAL A 90 10.29 -5.54 -5.33
CA VAL A 90 11.26 -5.44 -6.44
C VAL A 90 10.58 -5.57 -7.79
N LYS A 91 9.75 -6.60 -7.97
CA LYS A 91 9.00 -6.83 -9.21
C LYS A 91 8.09 -5.64 -9.55
N MET A 92 7.44 -5.06 -8.54
CA MET A 92 6.55 -3.93 -8.77
C MET A 92 7.33 -2.65 -9.09
N GLU A 93 8.42 -2.35 -8.38
CA GLU A 93 9.28 -1.20 -8.68
C GLU A 93 9.77 -1.22 -10.14
N GLU A 94 10.20 -2.37 -10.65
CA GLU A 94 10.60 -2.54 -12.05
C GLU A 94 9.44 -2.29 -13.03
N LYS A 95 8.22 -2.71 -12.68
CA LYS A 95 7.02 -2.47 -13.49
C LYS A 95 6.69 -0.97 -13.56
N PHE A 96 6.87 -0.24 -12.45
CA PHE A 96 6.67 1.21 -12.42
C PHE A 96 7.72 1.97 -13.24
N LYS A 97 8.98 1.50 -13.29
CA LYS A 97 10.04 2.11 -14.13
C LYS A 97 9.83 1.96 -15.64
N LYS A 98 9.02 0.97 -16.06
CA LYS A 98 8.74 0.67 -17.47
C LYS A 98 7.50 1.40 -18.01
N LYS A 99 6.78 2.14 -17.18
CA LYS A 99 5.66 2.99 -17.56
C LYS A 99 6.12 4.42 -17.75
#